data_AF-A0A3M1RWR8-F1
#
_entry.id   AF-A0A3M1RWR8-F1
#
_cell.length_a   1.000
_cell.length_b   1.000
_cell.length_c   1.000
_cell.angle_alpha   90.00
_cell.angle_beta   90.00
_cell.angle_gamma   90.00
#
_symmetry.space_group_name_H-M   'P 1'
#
loop_
_entity.id
_entity.type
_entity.pdbx_description
1 polymer ?
#
loop_
_entity_poly.entity_id
_entity_poly.type
_entity_poly.pdbx_seq_one_letter_code
_entity_poly.pdbx_strand_id
1 'polypeptide(L)'
;MLTLLFGSFFGIAMMGFINASQPYLFEDVLGVPTDEQGPLAGNLTFLSELVVLASIGFIGAMSDKFGRKPLWAGAFLIFALAYFVYPLAETVEELTAFRL
;
A
#
# COMPACT_ATOMS: atom_id res chain seq x y z
N MET A 1 20.08 2.81 -15.60
CA MET A 1 19.32 4.07 -15.42
C MET A 1 17.84 3.86 -15.72
N LEU A 2 17.47 3.34 -16.90
CA LEU A 2 16.07 3.05 -17.26
C LEU A 2 15.35 2.11 -16.27
N THR A 3 15.98 1.04 -15.79
CA THR A 3 15.35 0.09 -14.84
C THR A 3 14.88 0.76 -13.54
N LEU A 4 15.65 1.71 -13.01
CA LEU A 4 15.26 2.45 -11.81
C LEU A 4 14.17 3.48 -12.13
N LEU A 5 14.24 4.13 -13.29
CA LEU A 5 13.20 5.07 -13.73
C LEU A 5 11.84 4.37 -13.89
N PHE A 6 11.81 3.21 -14.56
CA PHE A 6 10.61 2.40 -14.68
C PHE A 6 10.13 1.88 -13.32
N GLY A 7 11.03 1.38 -12.47
CA GLY A 7 10.69 0.93 -11.12
C GLY A 7 10.04 2.04 -10.28
N SER A 8 10.65 3.22 -10.24
CA SER A 8 10.08 4.36 -9.51
C SER A 8 8.77 4.86 -10.11
N PHE A 9 8.66 4.94 -11.43
CA PHE A 9 7.43 5.37 -12.11
C PHE A 9 6.25 4.47 -11.76
N PHE A 10 6.41 3.15 -11.93
CA PHE A 10 5.36 2.20 -11.62
C PHE A 10 5.07 2.11 -10.12
N GLY A 11 6.11 2.18 -9.27
CA GLY A 11 5.92 2.17 -7.81
C GLY A 11 5.06 3.35 -7.32
N ILE A 12 5.35 4.57 -7.79
CA ILE A 12 4.57 5.75 -7.42
C ILE A 12 3.15 5.68 -8.01
N ALA A 13 3.01 5.28 -9.28
CA ALA A 13 1.70 5.15 -9.93
C ALA A 13 0.80 4.15 -9.20
N MET A 14 1.36 3.02 -8.77
CA MET A 14 0.66 2.02 -7.97
C MET A 14 0.21 2.63 -6.63
N MET A 15 1.11 3.24 -5.85
CA MET A 15 0.70 3.87 -4.58
C MET A 15 -0.41 4.94 -4.76
N GLY A 16 -0.38 5.69 -5.85
CA GLY A 16 -1.45 6.63 -6.20
C GLY A 16 -2.80 5.92 -6.45
N PHE A 17 -2.78 4.77 -7.13
CA PHE A 17 -3.99 4.01 -7.45
C PHE A 17 -4.71 3.46 -6.20
N ILE A 18 -4.00 3.01 -5.15
CA ILE A 18 -4.66 2.53 -3.91
C ILE A 18 -5.45 3.68 -3.25
N ASN A 19 -4.86 4.87 -3.19
CA ASN A 19 -5.53 6.04 -2.63
C ASN A 19 -6.70 6.51 -3.51
N ALA A 20 -6.57 6.41 -4.84
CA ALA A 20 -7.65 6.77 -5.76
C ALA A 20 -8.82 5.79 -5.76
N SER A 21 -8.55 4.49 -5.57
CA SER A 21 -9.57 3.42 -5.52
C SER A 21 -10.22 3.25 -4.14
N GLN A 22 -9.66 3.87 -3.10
CA GLN A 22 -10.15 3.74 -1.73
C GLN A 22 -11.64 4.11 -1.54
N PRO A 23 -12.17 5.23 -2.09
CA PRO A 23 -13.59 5.55 -1.97
C PRO A 23 -14.48 4.51 -2.65
N TYR A 24 -14.05 3.99 -3.80
CA TYR A 24 -14.76 2.94 -4.54
C TYR A 24 -14.87 1.64 -3.72
N LEU A 25 -13.78 1.21 -3.07
CA LEU A 25 -13.85 0.03 -2.19
C LEU A 25 -14.76 0.25 -0.97
N PHE A 26 -14.78 1.47 -0.42
CA PHE A 26 -15.65 1.75 0.71
C PHE A 26 -17.13 1.74 0.32
N GLU A 27 -17.47 2.33 -0.83
CA GLU A 27 -18.86 2.45 -1.27
C GLU A 27 -19.40 1.14 -1.89
N ASP A 28 -18.71 0.60 -2.90
CA ASP A 28 -19.24 -0.51 -3.71
C ASP A 28 -18.88 -1.90 -3.17
N VAL A 29 -17.78 -2.05 -2.44
CA VAL A 29 -17.34 -3.37 -1.90
C VAL A 29 -17.80 -3.55 -0.45
N LEU A 30 -17.63 -2.52 0.39
CA LEU A 30 -17.91 -2.60 1.83
C LEU A 30 -19.24 -1.94 2.26
N GLY A 31 -19.88 -1.16 1.38
CA GLY A 31 -21.16 -0.49 1.68
C GLY A 31 -21.07 0.55 2.80
N VAL A 32 -19.90 1.16 3.03
CA VAL A 32 -19.65 2.12 4.10
C VAL A 32 -20.33 3.47 3.77
N PRO A 33 -21.15 4.02 4.69
CA PRO A 33 -21.78 5.32 4.53
C PRO A 33 -20.75 6.44 4.28
N THR A 34 -21.05 7.35 3.35
CA THR A 34 -20.13 8.42 2.92
C THR A 34 -19.72 9.37 4.04
N ASP A 35 -20.55 9.50 5.07
CA ASP A 35 -20.31 10.24 6.31
C ASP A 35 -19.22 9.62 7.20
N GLU A 36 -19.02 8.30 7.14
CA GLU A 36 -17.99 7.59 7.93
C GLU A 36 -16.68 7.34 7.15
N GLN A 37 -16.69 7.52 5.82
CA GLN A 37 -15.52 7.28 4.97
C GLN A 37 -14.34 8.21 5.28
N GLY A 38 -14.61 9.47 5.64
CA GLY A 38 -13.57 10.46 5.96
C GLY A 38 -12.74 10.07 7.19
N PRO A 39 -13.36 9.86 8.36
CA PRO A 39 -12.68 9.37 9.56
C PRO A 39 -11.94 8.03 9.34
N LEU A 40 -12.57 7.09 8.61
CA LEU A 40 -11.97 5.79 8.33
C LEU A 40 -10.72 5.91 7.45
N ALA A 41 -10.79 6.70 6.37
CA ALA A 41 -9.64 6.96 5.50
C ALA A 41 -8.49 7.64 6.25
N GLY A 42 -8.82 8.58 7.13
CA GLY A 42 -7.84 9.26 7.99
C GLY A 42 -7.13 8.28 8.93
N ASN A 43 -7.88 7.40 9.60
CA ASN A 43 -7.31 6.39 10.50
C ASN A 43 -6.40 5.40 9.76
N LEU A 44 -6.82 4.94 8.58
CA LEU A 44 -6.00 4.05 7.73
C LEU A 44 -4.69 4.71 7.31
N THR A 45 -4.75 5.98 6.90
CA THR A 45 -3.56 6.73 6.50
C THR A 45 -2.61 6.89 7.70
N PHE A 46 -3.15 7.25 8.87
CA PHE A 46 -2.39 7.37 10.10
C PHE A 46 -1.68 6.06 10.49
N LEU A 47 -2.39 4.93 10.48
CA LEU A 47 -1.78 3.62 10.75
C LEU A 47 -0.69 3.29 9.73
N SER A 48 -0.92 3.57 8.45
CA SER A 48 0.07 3.30 7.39
C SER A 48 1.34 4.15 7.57
N GLU A 49 1.21 5.41 7.97
CA GLU A 49 2.36 6.27 8.27
C GLU A 49 3.17 5.73 9.45
N LEU A 50 2.49 5.23 10.49
CA LEU A 50 3.15 4.63 11.65
C LEU A 50 3.97 3.38 11.25
N VAL A 51 3.40 2.52 10.41
CA VAL A 51 4.10 1.33 9.87
C VAL A 51 5.28 1.74 9.00
N VAL A 52 5.14 2.78 8.17
CA VAL A 52 6.25 3.31 7.35
C VAL A 52 7.37 3.83 8.25
N LEU A 53 7.06 4.64 9.25
CA LEU A 53 8.06 5.17 10.18
C LEU A 53 8.80 4.05 10.93
N ALA A 54 8.10 2.99 11.33
CA ALA A 54 8.70 1.83 11.98
C ALA A 54 9.57 0.99 11.02
N SER A 55 9.17 0.86 9.76
CA SER A 55 9.81 -0.03 8.77
C SER A 55 10.92 0.62 7.96
N ILE A 56 10.88 1.94 7.73
CA ILE A 56 11.80 2.65 6.82
C ILE A 56 13.27 2.49 7.23
N GLY A 57 13.57 2.50 8.54
CA GLY A 57 14.93 2.30 9.04
C GLY A 57 15.45 0.89 8.77
N PHE A 58 14.60 -0.13 8.98
CA PHE A 58 14.96 -1.53 8.74
C PHE A 58 15.15 -1.83 7.24
N ILE A 59 14.20 -1.40 6.41
CA ILE A 59 14.27 -1.55 4.95
C ILE A 59 15.48 -0.79 4.39
N GLY A 60 15.78 0.41 4.92
CA GLY A 60 16.97 1.18 4.59
C GLY A 60 18.26 0.40 4.86
N ALA A 61 18.41 -0.16 6.06
CA ALA A 61 19.58 -0.98 6.40
C ALA A 61 19.68 -2.25 5.55
N MET A 62 18.54 -2.88 5.19
CA MET A 62 18.52 -4.02 4.28
C MET A 62 18.96 -3.65 2.86
N SER A 63 18.59 -2.45 2.37
CA SER A 63 19.01 -1.94 1.07
C SER A 63 20.54 -1.83 0.96
N ASP A 64 21.20 -1.40 2.04
CA ASP A 64 22.65 -1.27 2.09
C ASP A 64 23.36 -2.63 2.09
N LYS A 65 22.75 -3.66 2.70
CA LYS A 65 23.33 -5.00 2.80
C LYS A 65 23.10 -5.89 1.57
N PHE A 66 21.87 -5.90 1.04
CA PHE A 66 21.48 -6.79 -0.08
C PHE A 66 21.57 -6.11 -1.45
N GLY A 67 21.76 -4.79 -1.47
CA GLY A 67 21.73 -3.99 -2.68
C GLY A 67 20.31 -3.71 -3.17
N ARG A 68 20.20 -2.69 -4.03
CA ARG A 68 18.91 -2.12 -4.43
C ARG A 68 18.07 -3.05 -5.32
N LYS A 69 18.70 -3.80 -6.23
CA LYS A 69 17.99 -4.62 -7.24
C LYS A 69 17.08 -5.72 -6.64
N PRO A 70 17.54 -6.60 -5.74
CA PRO A 70 16.67 -7.62 -5.14
C PRO A 70 15.58 -7.01 -4.26
N LEU A 71 15.87 -5.89 -3.59
CA LEU A 71 14.89 -5.18 -2.76
C LEU A 71 13.71 -4.66 -3.61
N TRP A 72 13.99 -4.04 -4.75
CA TRP A 72 12.96 -3.59 -5.69
C TRP A 72 12.11 -4.75 -6.23
N ALA A 73 12.74 -5.85 -6.63
CA ALA A 73 12.01 -7.03 -7.12
C ALA A 73 11.11 -7.64 -6.02
N GLY A 74 11.61 -7.74 -4.80
CA GLY A 74 10.81 -8.21 -3.65
C GLY A 74 9.63 -7.28 -3.34
N ALA A 75 9.85 -5.96 -3.35
CA ALA A 75 8.79 -4.98 -3.14
C ALA A 75 7.69 -5.08 -4.20
N PHE A 76 8.05 -5.26 -5.48
CA PHE A 76 7.06 -5.46 -6.55
C PHE A 76 6.27 -6.77 -6.42
N LEU A 77 6.89 -7.85 -5.96
CA LEU A 77 6.18 -9.10 -5.68
C LEU A 77 5.19 -8.93 -4.53
N ILE A 78 5.59 -8.25 -3.45
CA ILE A 78 4.72 -7.94 -2.33
C ILE A 78 3.56 -7.05 -2.79
N PHE A 79 3.82 -6.00 -3.58
CA PHE A 79 2.76 -5.18 -4.14
C PHE A 79 1.78 -6.00 -4.97
N ALA A 80 2.26 -6.85 -5.88
CA ALA A 80 1.39 -7.68 -6.71
C ALA A 80 0.45 -8.56 -5.88
N LEU A 81 0.96 -9.17 -4.79
CA LEU A 81 0.16 -9.95 -3.85
C LEU A 81 -0.84 -9.07 -3.09
N ALA A 82 -0.41 -7.93 -2.55
CA ALA A 82 -1.28 -7.01 -1.84
C ALA A 82 -2.43 -6.53 -2.74
N TYR A 83 -2.15 -6.15 -3.99
CA TYR A 83 -3.19 -5.77 -4.96
C TYR A 83 -4.17 -6.88 -5.29
N PHE A 84 -3.73 -8.13 -5.27
CA PHE A 84 -4.60 -9.26 -5.53
C PHE A 84 -5.55 -9.52 -4.34
N VAL A 85 -5.06 -9.36 -3.12
CA VAL A 85 -5.81 -9.64 -1.89
C VAL A 85 -6.69 -8.45 -1.47
N TYR A 86 -6.27 -7.22 -1.78
CA TYR A 86 -6.99 -5.98 -1.42
C TYR A 86 -8.48 -5.94 -1.83
N PRO A 87 -8.88 -6.29 -3.07
CA PRO A 87 -10.29 -6.34 -3.46
C PRO A 87 -11.05 -7.58 -2.93
N LEU A 88 -10.35 -8.52 -2.31
CA LEU A 88 -10.93 -9.74 -1.71
C LEU A 88 -11.38 -9.52 -0.26
N ALA A 89 -11.12 -8.34 0.32
CA ALA A 89 -11.54 -8.01 1.68
C ALA A 89 -13.07 -7.91 1.78
N GLU A 90 -13.67 -8.65 2.71
CA GLU A 90 -15.11 -8.63 2.97
C GLU A 90 -15.46 -7.69 4.13
N THR A 91 -14.46 -7.31 4.94
CA THR A 91 -14.62 -6.44 6.10
C THR A 91 -13.60 -5.29 6.13
N VAL A 92 -13.95 -4.22 6.86
CA VAL A 92 -13.09 -3.05 7.05
C VAL A 92 -11.77 -3.41 7.77
N GLU A 93 -11.83 -4.37 8.69
CA GLU A 93 -10.69 -4.85 9.46
C GLU A 93 -9.71 -5.65 8.58
N GLU A 94 -10.23 -6.54 7.73
CA GLU A 94 -9.42 -7.24 6.72
C GLU A 94 -8.80 -6.29 5.71
N LEU A 95 -9.57 -5.31 5.24
CA LEU A 95 -9.05 -4.27 4.34
C LEU A 95 -7.91 -3.47 5.01
N THR A 96 -8.07 -3.15 6.29
CA THR A 96 -7.03 -2.49 7.07
C THR A 96 -5.78 -3.37 7.17
N ALA A 97 -5.94 -4.66 7.47
CA ALA A 97 -4.85 -5.60 7.58
C ALA A 97 -4.11 -5.82 6.25
N PHE A 98 -4.82 -5.86 5.11
CA PHE A 98 -4.20 -6.04 3.80
C PHE A 98 -3.51 -4.79 3.25
N ARG A 99 -3.83 -3.62 3.81
CA ARG A 99 -3.22 -2.35 3.41
C ARG A 99 -1.89 -2.05 4.12
N LEU A 100 -1.73 -2.54 5.35
CA LEU A 100 -0.55 -2.33 6.20
C LEU A 100 0.59 -3.28 5.83
#